data_AF-A0A8S9S611-F1
#
_entry.id   AF-A0A8S9S611-F1
#
_cell.length_a   1.000
_cell.length_b   1.000
_cell.length_c   1.000
_cell.angle_alpha   90.00
_cell.angle_beta   90.00
_cell.angle_gamma   90.00
#
_symmetry.space_group_name_H-M   'P 1'
#
loop_
_entity.id
_entity.type
_entity.pdbx_description
1 polymer ?
#
loop_
_entity_poly.entity_id
_entity_poly.type
_entity_poly.pdbx_seq_one_letter_code
_entity_poly.pdbx_strand_id
1 'polypeptide(L)'
;MRRNIESEEDNLWRPDVRESEEEILARALQFMKWLWKRPEKEVAVVSHGIVLQHMLYVFANDCDVSVRHELCKRFANCEIRTVVIVDKRLI
;
A
#
# COMPACT_ATOMS: atom_id res chain seq x y z
N MET A 1 -0.56 -12.25 17.04
CA MET A 1 -0.25 -13.47 16.27
C MET A 1 0.90 -13.13 15.33
N ARG A 2 2.11 -13.63 15.59
CA ARG A 2 3.26 -13.45 14.68
C ARG A 2 3.04 -14.40 13.48
N ARG A 3 3.00 -13.87 12.26
CA ARG A 3 3.12 -14.70 11.06
C ARG A 3 4.60 -15.01 10.89
N ASN A 4 4.96 -16.28 10.85
CA ASN A 4 6.28 -16.71 10.43
C ASN A 4 6.30 -16.71 8.90
N ILE A 5 7.45 -16.37 8.31
CA ILE A 5 7.69 -16.61 6.90
C ILE A 5 7.77 -18.13 6.74
N GLU A 6 6.84 -18.71 5.98
CA GLU A 6 6.71 -20.15 5.83
C GLU A 6 7.76 -20.72 4.86
N SER A 7 8.29 -19.89 3.97
CA SER A 7 9.29 -20.25 2.95
C SER A 7 10.08 -19.02 2.49
N GLU A 8 11.33 -19.22 2.10
CA GLU A 8 12.18 -18.21 1.44
C GLU A 8 11.94 -18.13 -0.08
N GLU A 9 11.07 -18.97 -0.63
CA GLU A 9 10.72 -18.96 -2.06
C GLU A 9 9.90 -17.70 -2.42
N ASP A 10 10.43 -16.90 -3.34
CA ASP A 10 9.69 -15.78 -3.94
C ASP A 10 8.94 -16.26 -5.20
N ASN A 11 7.73 -16.77 -5.01
CA ASN A 11 6.87 -17.26 -6.09
C ASN A 11 6.36 -16.14 -7.03
N LEU A 12 6.53 -14.86 -6.66
CA LEU A 12 6.13 -13.73 -7.47
C LEU A 12 7.27 -13.18 -8.32
N TRP A 13 8.52 -13.50 -7.97
CA TRP A 13 9.69 -13.08 -8.72
C TRP A 13 9.79 -13.82 -10.07
N ARG A 14 9.98 -13.03 -11.13
CA ARG A 14 10.22 -13.53 -12.48
C ARG A 14 11.53 -12.94 -12.99
N PRO A 15 12.51 -13.76 -13.42
CA PRO A 15 13.85 -13.27 -13.77
C PRO A 15 13.84 -12.30 -14.96
N ASP A 16 13.02 -12.58 -15.96
CA ASP A 16 13.05 -11.88 -17.25
C ASP A 16 11.92 -10.87 -17.43
N VAL A 17 10.96 -10.84 -16.50
CA VAL A 17 9.73 -10.04 -16.62
C VAL A 17 9.51 -9.25 -15.34
N ARG A 18 9.53 -7.92 -15.48
CA ARG A 18 9.16 -7.04 -14.38
C ARG A 18 7.64 -7.09 -14.17
N GLU A 19 7.23 -7.05 -12.89
CA GLU A 19 5.82 -6.86 -12.55
C GLU A 19 5.25 -5.60 -13.21
N SER A 20 4.04 -5.71 -13.77
CA SER A 20 3.34 -4.57 -14.34
C SER A 20 2.77 -3.65 -13.24
N GLU A 21 2.39 -2.43 -13.59
CA GLU A 21 1.73 -1.52 -12.64
C GLU A 21 0.40 -2.11 -12.14
N GLU A 22 -0.33 -2.81 -13.00
CA GLU A 22 -1.58 -3.49 -12.66
C GLU A 22 -1.35 -4.62 -11.64
N GLU A 23 -0.28 -5.40 -11.78
CA GLU A 23 0.08 -6.44 -10.81
C GLU A 23 0.43 -5.83 -9.44
N ILE A 24 1.17 -4.71 -9.41
CA ILE A 24 1.47 -3.99 -8.18
C ILE A 24 0.19 -3.42 -7.53
N LEU A 25 -0.70 -2.81 -8.31
CA LEU A 25 -1.97 -2.28 -7.83
C LEU A 25 -2.88 -3.39 -7.28
N ALA A 26 -2.93 -4.54 -7.95
CA ALA A 26 -3.70 -5.68 -7.48
C ALA A 26 -3.20 -6.18 -6.11
N ARG A 27 -1.88 -6.25 -5.91
CA ARG A 27 -1.28 -6.62 -4.61
C ARG A 27 -1.51 -5.56 -3.55
N ALA A 28 -1.40 -4.28 -3.89
CA ALA A 28 -1.73 -3.18 -2.99
C ALA A 28 -3.19 -3.27 -2.51
N LEU A 29 -4.12 -3.57 -3.40
CA LEU A 29 -5.53 -3.76 -3.05
C LEU A 29 -5.75 -4.99 -2.14
N GLN A 30 -5.06 -6.10 -2.39
CA GLN A 30 -5.11 -7.28 -1.51
C GLN A 30 -4.57 -6.97 -0.11
N PHE A 31 -3.44 -6.25 -0.04
CA PHE A 31 -2.88 -5.78 1.22
C PHE A 31 -3.87 -4.90 1.98
N MET A 32 -4.54 -3.96 1.30
CA MET A 32 -5.58 -3.13 1.91
C MET A 32 -6.77 -3.96 2.41
N LYS A 33 -7.29 -4.90 1.62
CA LYS A 33 -8.37 -5.80 2.09
C LYS A 33 -7.98 -6.60 3.34
N TRP A 34 -6.71 -6.98 3.45
CA TRP A 34 -6.18 -7.62 4.64
C TRP A 34 -6.05 -6.63 5.82
N LEU A 35 -5.51 -5.44 5.57
CA LEU A 35 -5.32 -4.38 6.56
C LEU A 35 -6.66 -3.94 7.17
N TRP A 36 -7.73 -3.88 6.40
CA TRP A 36 -9.08 -3.51 6.87
C TRP A 36 -9.68 -4.50 7.89
N LYS A 37 -9.17 -5.74 7.93
CA LYS A 37 -9.65 -6.77 8.87
C LYS A 37 -8.87 -6.76 10.19
N ARG A 38 -7.87 -5.88 10.30
CA ARG A 38 -7.02 -5.76 11.48
C ARG A 38 -7.75 -4.98 12.59
N PRO A 39 -7.66 -5.40 13.85
CA PRO A 39 -8.22 -4.64 14.97
C PRO A 39 -7.39 -3.40 15.34
N GLU A 40 -6.15 -3.30 14.84
CA GLU A 40 -5.26 -2.17 15.11
C GLU A 40 -5.79 -0.85 14.53
N LYS A 41 -5.77 0.21 15.35
CA LYS A 41 -6.21 1.55 14.94
C LYS A 41 -5.09 2.40 14.35
N GLU A 42 -3.86 2.13 14.76
CA GLU A 42 -2.65 2.84 14.31
C GLU A 42 -1.69 1.78 13.77
N VAL A 43 -1.31 1.92 12.49
CA VAL A 43 -0.47 0.94 11.80
C VAL A 43 0.67 1.67 11.09
N ALA A 44 1.89 1.23 11.35
CA ALA A 44 3.06 1.64 10.59
C ALA A 44 3.35 0.60 9.48
N VAL A 45 3.53 1.07 8.25
CA VAL A 45 3.90 0.23 7.10
C VAL A 45 5.28 0.65 6.62
N VAL A 46 6.23 -0.30 6.62
CA VAL A 46 7.58 -0.10 6.08
C VAL A 46 7.68 -0.92 4.80
N SER A 47 7.99 -0.27 3.68
CA SER A 47 8.09 -0.90 2.37
C SER A 47 8.94 -0.05 1.41
N HIS A 48 9.04 -0.48 0.16
CA HIS A 48 9.73 0.27 -0.89
C HIS A 48 8.88 1.44 -1.39
N GLY A 49 9.54 2.53 -1.78
CA GLY A 49 8.86 3.78 -2.15
C GLY A 49 7.84 3.65 -3.28
N ILE A 50 8.12 2.82 -4.30
CA ILE A 50 7.18 2.57 -5.40
C ILE A 50 5.95 1.80 -4.93
N VAL A 51 6.13 0.83 -4.03
CA VAL A 51 5.05 0.02 -3.47
C VAL A 51 4.15 0.87 -2.57
N LEU A 52 4.74 1.72 -1.72
CA LEU A 52 4.00 2.71 -0.92
C LEU A 52 3.23 3.69 -1.80
N GLN A 53 3.84 4.17 -2.88
CA GLN A 53 3.20 5.09 -3.82
C GLN A 53 1.96 4.47 -4.49
N HIS A 54 2.07 3.24 -5.04
CA HIS A 54 0.93 2.55 -5.65
C HIS A 54 -0.16 2.19 -4.63
N MET A 55 0.20 1.86 -3.39
CA MET A 55 -0.79 1.73 -2.31
C MET A 55 -1.59 3.02 -2.11
N LEU A 56 -0.91 4.17 -2.04
CA LEU A 56 -1.58 5.47 -1.86
C LEU A 56 -2.50 5.85 -3.02
N TYR A 57 -2.20 5.44 -4.25
CA TYR A 57 -3.14 5.60 -5.37
C TYR A 57 -4.47 4.88 -5.15
N VAL A 58 -4.44 3.70 -4.49
CA VAL A 58 -5.67 2.97 -4.13
C VAL A 58 -6.44 3.70 -3.03
N PHE A 59 -5.75 4.19 -1.99
CA PHE A 59 -6.38 4.94 -0.89
C PHE A 59 -7.00 6.27 -1.35
N ALA A 60 -6.30 6.98 -2.23
CA ALA A 60 -6.66 8.32 -2.66
C ALA A 60 -7.58 8.36 -3.88
N ASN A 61 -8.12 7.21 -4.31
CA ASN A 61 -8.96 7.14 -5.50
C ASN A 61 -10.19 8.05 -5.42
N ASP A 62 -10.73 8.23 -4.22
CA ASP A 62 -11.92 9.04 -3.95
C ASP A 62 -11.59 10.43 -3.38
N CYS A 63 -10.34 10.87 -3.50
CA CYS A 63 -9.87 12.19 -3.11
C CYS A 63 -9.80 13.14 -4.31
N ASP A 64 -9.82 14.45 -4.03
CA ASP A 64 -9.54 15.46 -5.06
C ASP A 64 -8.20 15.22 -5.75
N VAL A 65 -8.12 15.60 -7.02
CA VAL A 65 -6.94 15.38 -7.87
C VAL A 65 -5.67 15.97 -7.26
N SER A 66 -5.77 17.16 -6.65
CA SER A 66 -4.64 17.83 -5.98
C SER A 66 -4.15 17.04 -4.75
N VAL A 67 -5.07 16.55 -3.92
CA VAL A 67 -4.75 15.72 -2.75
C VAL A 67 -4.11 14.41 -3.19
N ARG A 68 -4.68 13.75 -4.20
CA ARG A 68 -4.14 12.52 -4.78
C ARG A 68 -2.73 12.74 -5.34
N HIS A 69 -2.52 13.85 -6.04
CA HIS A 69 -1.21 14.20 -6.60
C HIS A 69 -0.15 14.36 -5.51
N GLU A 70 -0.43 15.13 -4.45
CA GLU A 70 0.52 15.34 -3.36
C GLU A 70 0.78 14.06 -2.57
N LEU A 71 -0.26 13.32 -2.24
CA LEU A 71 -0.17 12.11 -1.44
C LEU A 71 0.59 10.99 -2.18
N CYS A 72 0.42 10.88 -3.49
CA CYS A 72 1.02 9.84 -4.31
C CYS A 72 2.34 10.26 -4.96
N LYS A 73 3.04 11.29 -4.44
CA LYS A 73 4.41 11.59 -4.86
C LYS A 73 5.36 10.43 -4.53
N ARG A 74 6.46 10.31 -5.26
CA ARG A 74 7.50 9.33 -4.94
C ARG A 74 8.06 9.58 -3.54
N PHE A 75 8.28 8.52 -2.78
CA PHE A 75 8.90 8.60 -1.45
C PHE A 75 10.43 8.74 -1.57
N ALA A 76 11.02 9.60 -0.75
CA ALA A 76 12.44 9.60 -0.47
C ALA A 76 12.82 8.49 0.52
N ASN A 77 14.12 8.18 0.63
CA ASN A 77 14.61 7.18 1.56
C ASN A 77 14.30 7.60 3.00
N CYS A 78 13.72 6.67 3.77
CA CYS A 78 13.28 6.90 5.16
C CYS A 78 12.22 8.00 5.33
N GLU A 79 11.57 8.43 4.25
CA GLU A 79 10.43 9.35 4.35
C GLU A 79 9.24 8.65 5.01
N ILE A 80 8.58 9.35 5.92
CA ILE A 80 7.34 8.94 6.56
C ILE A 80 6.19 9.85 6.10
N ARG A 81 5.06 9.23 5.76
CA ARG A 81 3.80 9.95 5.51
C ARG A 81 2.73 9.38 6.42
N THR A 82 2.00 10.27 7.09
CA THR A 82 0.86 9.91 7.92
C THR A 82 -0.41 10.11 7.12
N VAL A 83 -1.28 9.08 7.11
CA VAL A 83 -2.58 9.11 6.43
C VAL A 83 -3.65 8.73 7.44
N VAL A 84 -4.76 9.46 7.44
CA VAL A 84 -5.94 9.15 8.24
C VAL A 84 -7.01 8.60 7.31
N ILE A 85 -7.50 7.40 7.61
CA ILE A 85 -8.58 6.75 6.85
C ILE A 85 -9.87 6.97 7.64
N VAL A 86 -10.89 7.48 6.97
CA VAL A 86 -12.20 7.77 7.56
C VAL A 86 -13.28 6.99 6.82
N ASP A 87 -14.20 6.36 7.57
CA ASP A 87 -15.42 5.81 6.95
C ASP A 87 -16.40 6.95 6.69
N LYS A 88 -16.60 7.30 5.42
CA LYS A 88 -17.51 8.38 5.00
C LYS A 88 -18.96 8.14 5.43
N ARG A 89 -19.35 6.92 5.82
CA ARG A 89 -20.70 6.63 6.35
C ARG A 89 -20.89 7.08 7.80
N LEU A 90 -19.80 7.39 8.50
CA LEU A 90 -19.82 7.90 9.87
C LEU A 90 -19.71 9.45 9.91
N ILE A 91 -19.73 10.10 8.75
CA ILE A 91 -19.67 11.57 8.57
C ILE A 91 -21.02 12.05 8.06
#